data_AF-A0A8C4JDF5-F1
#
_entry.id   AF-A0A8C4JDF5-F1
#
_cell.length_a   1.000
_cell.length_b   1.000
_cell.length_c   1.000
_cell.angle_alpha   90.00
_cell.angle_beta   90.00
_cell.angle_gamma   90.00
#
_symmetry.space_group_name_H-M   'P 1'
#
loop_
_entity.id
_entity.type
_entity.pdbx_description
1 polymer ?
#
loop_
_entity_poly.entity_id
_entity_poly.type
_entity_poly.pdbx_seq_one_letter_code
_entity_poly.pdbx_strand_id
1 'polypeptide(L)'
;MAERKLLILFGSQTGTAEDTAERIGREAKRRHFQCRVEALDSYDVANLINELLVVFVCATTGQGDPPDNMKMFWRFLFRKNLPASSLCQMDYAVLGLGDSSYPKFNFVAKKLHKRVLQLGGSPLLPVALGDDQHDLGPDAVVDPWLLDLWDKILALYPLPPGLEIISPDARLPPKYTLHYLAEDSSCSDGDLLQPTAPRAVPSELHPFAARMVSNQRVTAESHFQDVRLIEFDVTGSGITFSAGDVVMIQPQNSPEDVQQFCQLLRLDPDRHFVLKPSEPGTALPPFLPQPCTIRHLVTHYLDISCVPRRSFFELLSSFSPDELEREKLQEFSSAQGQEELYSYCNRPRRTTLEALWDFPHTTCAIPPEYLLDLIPRIRPRAFSIASSLLAHPNRIQILMAVVQYKTRLSKPRRGLCSTWLASLNPQHGDVRVPLWVKKGGMKFPVDPDTPVIMIGPGTGVAPFRAAIQERVVQGRRGNCLFFGCRQKSKDFYCQLEWEELVTKGFLMLFTAFSRDQEEKVYVQHRIRENRKLVWELLSSRNAHVYLAGNAKQMPAAVAEALQSVLQSEGGLSPSEAEEYFTALERSQRFQSETWS
;
A
#
# COMPACT_ATOMS: atom_id res chain seq x y z
N MET A 1 -17.62 38.57 -4.36
CA MET A 1 -17.66 37.31 -5.15
C MET A 1 -17.40 36.18 -4.18
N ALA A 2 -18.07 35.03 -4.32
CA ALA A 2 -17.75 33.86 -3.51
C ALA A 2 -16.27 33.51 -3.69
N GLU A 3 -15.59 33.17 -2.60
CA GLU A 3 -14.17 32.82 -2.63
C GLU A 3 -14.01 31.52 -3.43
N ARG A 4 -13.21 31.53 -4.51
CA ARG A 4 -12.99 30.35 -5.39
C ARG A 4 -12.06 29.36 -4.71
N LYS A 5 -12.54 28.71 -3.66
CA LYS A 5 -11.84 27.69 -2.90
C LYS A 5 -12.38 26.30 -3.26
N LEU A 6 -11.48 25.37 -3.53
CA LEU A 6 -11.81 23.96 -3.75
C LEU A 6 -10.93 23.11 -2.81
N LEU A 7 -11.58 22.25 -2.03
CA LEU A 7 -10.92 21.22 -1.26
C LEU A 7 -11.04 19.87 -1.97
N ILE A 8 -9.92 19.18 -2.14
CA ILE A 8 -9.86 17.84 -2.71
C ILE A 8 -9.31 16.89 -1.65
N LEU A 9 -10.11 15.93 -1.24
CA LEU A 9 -9.75 14.96 -0.22
C LEU A 9 -9.60 13.57 -0.83
N PHE A 10 -8.49 12.89 -0.53
CA PHE A 10 -8.24 11.56 -1.08
C PHE A 10 -8.03 10.45 -0.06
N GLY A 11 -8.58 9.28 -0.38
CA GLY A 11 -8.33 8.01 0.30
C GLY A 11 -7.63 7.06 -0.66
N SER A 12 -6.38 6.67 -0.37
CA SER A 12 -5.51 5.97 -1.30
C SER A 12 -4.62 4.96 -0.58
N GLN A 13 -4.56 3.73 -1.08
CA GLN A 13 -3.66 2.69 -0.56
C GLN A 13 -2.33 2.63 -1.34
N THR A 14 -2.41 2.66 -2.67
CA THR A 14 -1.27 2.48 -3.59
C THR A 14 -0.94 3.71 -4.44
N GLY A 15 -1.65 4.82 -4.23
CA GLY A 15 -1.33 6.12 -4.84
C GLY A 15 -2.21 6.51 -5.99
N THR A 16 -3.08 5.64 -6.50
CA THR A 16 -3.93 5.97 -7.65
C THR A 16 -4.90 7.11 -7.32
N ALA A 17 -5.59 7.05 -6.18
CA ALA A 17 -6.50 8.12 -5.75
C ALA A 17 -5.78 9.45 -5.45
N GLU A 18 -4.54 9.37 -4.96
CA GLU A 18 -3.71 10.55 -4.66
C GLU A 18 -3.28 11.23 -5.96
N ASP A 19 -2.80 10.45 -6.92
CA ASP A 19 -2.41 10.94 -8.25
C ASP A 19 -3.58 11.58 -9.01
N THR A 20 -4.75 10.93 -8.99
CA THR A 20 -5.97 11.50 -9.58
C THR A 20 -6.40 12.78 -8.86
N ALA A 21 -6.31 12.84 -7.53
CA ALA A 21 -6.62 14.04 -6.77
C ALA A 21 -5.67 15.21 -7.10
N GLU A 22 -4.37 14.95 -7.24
CA GLU A 22 -3.38 15.95 -7.66
C GLU A 22 -3.64 16.42 -9.11
N ARG A 23 -4.09 15.53 -10.01
CA ARG A 23 -4.54 15.93 -11.36
C ARG A 23 -5.71 16.91 -11.30
N ILE A 24 -6.74 16.61 -10.51
CA ILE A 24 -7.88 17.52 -10.31
C ILE A 24 -7.40 18.85 -9.71
N GLY A 25 -6.43 18.80 -8.77
CA GLY A 25 -5.81 19.99 -8.19
C GLY A 25 -5.13 20.88 -9.24
N ARG A 26 -4.36 20.29 -10.17
CA ARG A 26 -3.76 21.04 -11.30
C ARG A 26 -4.82 21.66 -12.19
N GLU A 27 -5.88 20.91 -12.52
CA GLU A 27 -6.99 21.41 -13.33
C GLU A 27 -7.76 22.56 -12.63
N ALA A 28 -7.85 22.53 -11.29
CA ALA A 28 -8.41 23.60 -10.48
C ALA A 28 -7.55 24.87 -10.55
N LYS A 29 -6.22 24.74 -10.41
CA LYS A 29 -5.28 25.85 -10.54
C LYS A 29 -5.35 26.50 -11.92
N ARG A 30 -5.48 25.70 -12.99
CA ARG A 30 -5.69 26.22 -14.36
C ARG A 30 -6.96 27.07 -14.49
N ARG A 31 -7.96 26.81 -13.65
CA ARG A 31 -9.24 27.53 -13.59
C ARG A 31 -9.28 28.58 -12.47
N HIS A 32 -8.11 29.00 -11.97
CA HIS A 32 -7.94 30.04 -10.95
C HIS A 32 -8.71 29.76 -9.65
N PHE A 33 -8.74 28.50 -9.21
CA PHE A 33 -9.16 28.14 -7.86
C PHE A 33 -7.97 28.14 -6.91
N GLN A 34 -8.19 28.63 -5.68
CA GLN A 34 -7.34 28.30 -4.55
C GLN A 34 -7.67 26.85 -4.15
N CYS A 35 -6.77 25.94 -4.46
CA CYS A 35 -7.00 24.50 -4.31
C CYS A 35 -6.14 23.91 -3.19
N ARG A 36 -6.75 23.09 -2.34
CA ARG A 36 -6.03 22.23 -1.38
C ARG A 36 -6.26 20.78 -1.72
N VAL A 37 -5.19 20.00 -1.81
CA VAL A 37 -5.23 18.56 -2.03
C VAL A 37 -4.66 17.89 -0.78
N GLU A 38 -5.48 17.17 -0.03
CA GLU A 38 -5.11 16.62 1.28
C GLU A 38 -5.55 15.16 1.43
N ALA A 39 -4.72 14.36 2.11
CA ALA A 39 -5.09 13.02 2.51
C ALA A 39 -6.16 13.08 3.61
N LEU A 40 -7.11 12.14 3.59
CA LEU A 40 -8.24 12.11 4.53
C LEU A 40 -7.83 11.92 6.01
N ASP A 41 -6.63 11.42 6.28
CA ASP A 41 -6.06 11.28 7.63
C ASP A 41 -5.25 12.49 8.10
N SER A 42 -4.92 13.39 7.18
CA SER A 42 -4.23 14.66 7.48
C SER A 42 -5.22 15.81 7.67
N TYR A 43 -6.42 15.70 7.08
CA TYR A 43 -7.48 16.69 7.22
C TYR A 43 -8.32 16.48 8.48
N ASP A 44 -8.52 17.55 9.27
CA ASP A 44 -9.44 17.53 10.40
C ASP A 44 -10.90 17.56 9.92
N VAL A 45 -11.54 16.38 9.98
CA VAL A 45 -12.95 16.17 9.60
C VAL A 45 -13.93 17.11 10.30
N ALA A 46 -13.60 17.68 11.47
CA ALA A 46 -14.45 18.66 12.14
C ALA A 46 -14.60 19.96 11.31
N ASN A 47 -13.58 20.31 10.52
CA ASN A 47 -13.60 21.50 9.66
C ASN A 47 -14.45 21.33 8.41
N LEU A 48 -14.88 20.10 8.07
CA LEU A 48 -15.66 19.81 6.87
C LEU A 48 -16.96 20.62 6.78
N ILE A 49 -17.54 21.02 7.92
CA ILE A 49 -18.75 21.86 7.99
C ILE A 49 -18.55 23.27 7.41
N ASN A 50 -17.29 23.73 7.30
CA ASN A 50 -16.94 25.06 6.81
C ASN A 50 -16.58 25.07 5.31
N GLU A 51 -16.50 23.90 4.68
CA GLU A 51 -16.08 23.76 3.28
C GLU A 51 -17.30 23.82 2.35
N LEU A 52 -17.30 24.79 1.43
CA LEU A 52 -18.41 25.00 0.50
C LEU A 52 -18.36 24.10 -0.73
N LEU A 53 -17.16 23.74 -1.18
CA LEU A 53 -16.94 22.95 -2.39
C LEU A 53 -15.87 21.88 -2.14
N VAL A 54 -16.27 20.60 -2.18
CA VAL A 54 -15.38 19.47 -1.87
C VAL A 54 -15.46 18.36 -2.91
N VAL A 55 -14.31 17.89 -3.38
CA VAL A 55 -14.21 16.68 -4.22
C VAL A 55 -13.54 15.57 -3.43
N PHE A 56 -14.21 14.41 -3.35
CA PHE A 56 -13.65 13.21 -2.73
C PHE A 56 -13.14 12.24 -3.79
N VAL A 57 -11.90 11.79 -3.67
CA VAL A 57 -11.30 10.75 -4.53
C VAL A 57 -10.91 9.55 -3.67
N CYS A 58 -11.68 8.45 -3.75
CA CYS A 58 -11.51 7.34 -2.81
C CYS A 58 -11.35 6.00 -3.52
N ALA A 59 -10.25 5.31 -3.22
CA ALA A 59 -10.08 3.91 -3.57
C ALA A 59 -10.92 2.99 -2.65
N THR A 60 -11.25 1.80 -3.13
CA THR A 60 -11.75 0.69 -2.30
C THR A 60 -10.64 -0.34 -2.10
N THR A 61 -10.46 -0.84 -0.89
CA THR A 61 -9.41 -1.84 -0.55
C THR A 61 -10.02 -3.12 0.02
N GLY A 62 -9.21 -4.18 0.09
CA GLY A 62 -9.57 -5.42 0.78
C GLY A 62 -10.93 -5.97 0.35
N GLN A 63 -11.80 -6.24 1.33
CA GLN A 63 -13.16 -6.73 1.09
C GLN A 63 -14.17 -5.60 1.24
N GLY A 64 -13.96 -4.51 0.49
CA GLY A 64 -14.82 -3.32 0.51
C GLY A 64 -14.51 -2.37 1.68
N ASP A 65 -13.25 -2.31 2.09
CA ASP A 65 -12.79 -1.49 3.22
C ASP A 65 -12.19 -0.16 2.73
N PRO A 66 -12.32 0.93 3.51
CA PRO A 66 -11.64 2.18 3.20
C PRO A 66 -10.11 2.01 3.30
N PRO A 67 -9.34 2.74 2.46
CA PRO A 67 -7.89 2.80 2.57
C PRO A 67 -7.43 3.21 3.98
N ASP A 68 -6.21 2.83 4.35
CA ASP A 68 -5.67 3.11 5.68
C ASP A 68 -5.71 4.62 6.02
N ASN A 69 -5.32 5.46 5.06
CA ASN A 69 -5.32 6.91 5.18
C ASN A 69 -6.74 7.55 5.17
N MET A 70 -7.80 6.75 5.26
CA MET A 70 -9.19 7.19 5.35
C MET A 70 -9.91 6.65 6.61
N LYS A 71 -9.36 5.65 7.30
CA LYS A 71 -10.06 4.92 8.38
C LYS A 71 -10.58 5.83 9.51
N MET A 72 -9.79 6.82 9.91
CA MET A 72 -10.16 7.75 11.00
C MET A 72 -11.31 8.68 10.57
N PHE A 73 -11.17 9.30 9.41
CA PHE A 73 -12.21 10.12 8.79
C PHE A 73 -13.50 9.32 8.61
N TRP A 74 -13.39 8.10 8.07
CA TRP A 74 -14.51 7.19 7.85
C TRP A 74 -15.27 6.90 9.14
N ARG A 75 -14.56 6.52 10.21
CA ARG A 75 -15.18 6.24 11.51
C ARG A 75 -15.90 7.46 12.09
N PHE A 76 -15.33 8.66 11.92
CA PHE A 76 -15.97 9.89 12.40
C PHE A 76 -17.25 10.19 11.61
N LEU A 77 -17.18 10.23 10.28
CA LEU A 77 -18.29 10.63 9.42
C LEU A 77 -19.50 9.68 9.56
N PHE A 78 -19.26 8.41 9.84
CA PHE A 78 -20.31 7.40 10.04
C PHE A 78 -20.88 7.31 11.46
N ARG A 79 -20.53 8.23 12.38
CA ARG A 79 -21.16 8.31 13.69
C ARG A 79 -22.66 8.62 13.57
N LYS A 80 -23.50 7.84 14.27
CA LYS A 80 -24.96 7.93 14.17
C LYS A 80 -25.54 9.24 14.74
N ASN A 81 -24.81 9.95 15.58
CA ASN A 81 -25.26 11.16 16.29
C ASN A 81 -24.94 12.47 15.55
N LEU A 82 -24.38 12.42 14.34
CA LEU A 82 -24.15 13.64 13.55
C LEU A 82 -25.49 14.19 13.02
N PRO A 83 -25.78 15.50 13.18
CA PRO A 83 -26.97 16.12 12.62
C PRO A 83 -27.09 15.94 11.10
N ALA A 84 -28.31 15.71 10.60
CA ALA A 84 -28.58 15.55 9.17
C ALA A 84 -28.35 16.83 8.33
N SER A 85 -28.11 17.97 8.98
CA SER A 85 -27.78 19.26 8.36
C SER A 85 -26.31 19.63 8.51
N SER A 86 -25.45 18.72 8.99
CA SER A 86 -24.05 19.03 9.29
C SER A 86 -23.27 19.59 8.09
N LEU A 87 -23.62 19.13 6.87
CA LEU A 87 -22.94 19.49 5.62
C LEU A 87 -23.91 20.20 4.65
N CYS A 88 -24.96 20.87 5.14
CA CYS A 88 -26.00 21.44 4.29
C CYS A 88 -25.55 22.60 3.37
N GLN A 89 -24.37 23.16 3.61
CA GLN A 89 -23.78 24.23 2.80
C GLN A 89 -22.78 23.72 1.75
N MET A 90 -22.49 22.41 1.76
CA MET A 90 -21.45 21.81 0.94
C MET A 90 -22.02 21.33 -0.40
N ASP A 91 -21.50 21.88 -1.48
CA ASP A 91 -21.51 21.24 -2.79
C ASP A 91 -20.37 20.21 -2.86
N TYR A 92 -20.66 19.00 -3.32
CA TYR A 92 -19.64 17.96 -3.39
C TYR A 92 -19.74 17.05 -4.61
N ALA A 93 -18.61 16.42 -4.94
CA ALA A 93 -18.54 15.34 -5.91
C ALA A 93 -17.72 14.18 -5.37
N VAL A 94 -18.00 12.95 -5.81
CA VAL A 94 -17.28 11.74 -5.38
C VAL A 94 -16.84 10.93 -6.58
N LEU A 95 -15.54 10.69 -6.66
CA LEU A 95 -14.91 9.79 -7.61
C LEU A 95 -14.38 8.57 -6.86
N GLY A 96 -14.92 7.40 -7.22
CA GLY A 96 -14.45 6.11 -6.74
C GLY A 96 -13.44 5.48 -7.69
N LEU A 97 -12.41 4.87 -7.12
CA LEU A 97 -11.51 3.98 -7.83
C LEU A 97 -11.66 2.56 -7.27
N GLY A 98 -12.05 1.62 -8.14
CA GLY A 98 -12.31 0.24 -7.76
C GLY A 98 -11.94 -0.74 -8.88
N ASP A 99 -12.24 -2.00 -8.64
CA ASP A 99 -11.97 -3.11 -9.55
C ASP A 99 -13.21 -4.01 -9.57
N SER A 100 -13.83 -4.18 -10.74
CA SER A 100 -15.08 -4.93 -10.90
C SER A 100 -14.93 -6.44 -10.73
N SER A 101 -13.70 -6.97 -10.67
CA SER A 101 -13.45 -8.37 -10.31
C SER A 101 -13.74 -8.65 -8.82
N TYR A 102 -13.79 -7.60 -7.99
CA TYR A 102 -14.14 -7.72 -6.58
C TYR A 102 -15.66 -7.59 -6.35
N PRO A 103 -16.28 -8.44 -5.50
CA PRO A 103 -17.72 -8.39 -5.23
C PRO A 103 -18.21 -7.02 -4.73
N LYS A 104 -17.37 -6.29 -3.98
CA LYS A 104 -17.69 -4.97 -3.42
C LYS A 104 -17.11 -3.83 -4.27
N PHE A 105 -17.40 -3.85 -5.57
CA PHE A 105 -16.95 -2.84 -6.53
C PHE A 105 -17.32 -1.40 -6.09
N ASN A 106 -16.30 -0.54 -5.93
CA ASN A 106 -16.40 0.88 -5.54
C ASN A 106 -17.22 1.13 -4.26
N PHE A 107 -17.25 0.17 -3.34
CA PHE A 107 -18.11 0.22 -2.17
C PHE A 107 -17.87 1.44 -1.26
N VAL A 108 -16.61 1.86 -1.11
CA VAL A 108 -16.23 3.01 -0.27
C VAL A 108 -16.82 4.31 -0.81
N ALA A 109 -16.64 4.58 -2.11
CA ALA A 109 -17.16 5.78 -2.76
C ALA A 109 -18.70 5.83 -2.75
N LYS A 110 -19.36 4.71 -3.06
CA LYS A 110 -20.84 4.59 -3.02
C LYS A 110 -21.38 4.91 -1.63
N LYS A 111 -20.76 4.36 -0.58
CA LYS A 111 -21.15 4.60 0.81
C LYS A 111 -20.84 6.03 1.27
N LEU A 112 -19.69 6.58 0.89
CA LEU A 112 -19.31 7.95 1.21
C LEU A 112 -20.31 8.94 0.61
N HIS A 113 -20.60 8.82 -0.68
CA HIS A 113 -21.60 9.63 -1.37
C HIS A 113 -22.96 9.60 -0.65
N LYS A 114 -23.49 8.40 -0.38
CA LYS A 114 -24.75 8.24 0.36
C LYS A 114 -24.68 8.90 1.73
N ARG A 115 -23.56 8.82 2.43
CA ARG A 115 -23.40 9.39 3.78
C ARG A 115 -23.32 10.91 3.76
N VAL A 116 -22.59 11.52 2.83
CA VAL A 116 -22.51 12.98 2.69
C VAL A 116 -23.90 13.55 2.32
N LEU A 117 -24.63 12.89 1.42
CA LEU A 117 -26.01 13.22 1.10
C LEU A 117 -26.92 13.17 2.34
N GLN A 118 -26.81 12.13 3.17
CA GLN A 118 -27.57 12.02 4.43
C GLN A 118 -27.25 13.11 5.47
N LEU A 119 -26.07 13.73 5.37
CA LEU A 119 -25.64 14.83 6.24
C LEU A 119 -25.97 16.21 5.65
N GLY A 120 -26.69 16.25 4.52
CA GLY A 120 -27.22 17.47 3.92
C GLY A 120 -26.42 18.00 2.73
N GLY A 121 -25.30 17.36 2.36
CA GLY A 121 -24.49 17.82 1.23
C GLY A 121 -25.22 17.72 -0.11
N SER A 122 -24.96 18.69 -0.99
CA SER A 122 -25.54 18.81 -2.33
C SER A 122 -24.61 18.18 -3.38
N PRO A 123 -24.98 17.04 -4.00
CA PRO A 123 -24.13 16.40 -4.99
C PRO A 123 -24.16 17.18 -6.31
N LEU A 124 -22.99 17.54 -6.84
CA LEU A 124 -22.84 18.19 -8.14
C LEU A 124 -23.10 17.24 -9.31
N LEU A 125 -22.71 15.97 -9.14
CA LEU A 125 -22.80 14.91 -10.12
C LEU A 125 -23.14 13.58 -9.44
N PRO A 126 -23.65 12.59 -10.20
CA PRO A 126 -23.65 11.20 -9.76
C PRO A 126 -22.24 10.73 -9.37
N VAL A 127 -22.16 9.75 -8.47
CA VAL A 127 -20.88 9.14 -8.09
C VAL A 127 -20.22 8.50 -9.31
N ALA A 128 -18.97 8.89 -9.59
CA ALA A 128 -18.16 8.26 -10.61
C ALA A 128 -17.52 6.98 -10.07
N LEU A 129 -17.52 5.91 -10.87
CA LEU A 129 -17.08 4.57 -10.48
C LEU A 129 -16.01 4.09 -11.45
N GLY A 130 -14.77 4.55 -11.29
CA GLY A 130 -13.63 4.10 -12.09
C GLY A 130 -13.34 2.61 -11.86
N ASP A 131 -13.02 1.89 -12.94
CA ASP A 131 -12.79 0.45 -12.94
C ASP A 131 -11.40 0.11 -13.49
N ASP A 132 -10.55 -0.50 -12.66
CA ASP A 132 -9.21 -0.96 -13.04
C ASP A 132 -9.23 -2.11 -14.06
N GLN A 133 -10.38 -2.80 -14.23
CA GLN A 133 -10.55 -3.89 -15.20
C GLN A 133 -10.93 -3.43 -16.60
N HIS A 134 -11.31 -2.15 -16.77
CA HIS A 134 -11.66 -1.62 -18.08
C HIS A 134 -10.40 -1.56 -18.98
N ASP A 135 -10.55 -1.69 -20.30
CA ASP A 135 -9.41 -1.64 -21.25
C ASP A 135 -8.64 -0.32 -21.15
N LEU A 136 -9.40 0.77 -20.96
CA LEU A 136 -8.89 2.11 -20.68
C LEU A 136 -8.72 2.40 -19.17
N GLY A 137 -8.67 1.36 -18.34
CA GLY A 137 -8.58 1.46 -16.88
C GLY A 137 -9.61 2.42 -16.26
N PRO A 138 -9.30 3.02 -15.10
CA PRO A 138 -10.24 3.93 -14.44
C PRO A 138 -10.54 5.19 -15.26
N ASP A 139 -9.64 5.57 -16.18
CA ASP A 139 -9.73 6.81 -16.94
C ASP A 139 -10.89 6.85 -17.93
N ALA A 140 -11.42 5.68 -18.35
CA ALA A 140 -12.68 5.59 -19.10
C ALA A 140 -13.84 6.31 -18.41
N VAL A 141 -13.82 6.37 -17.07
CA VAL A 141 -14.81 7.09 -16.27
C VAL A 141 -14.27 8.44 -15.81
N VAL A 142 -12.99 8.53 -15.43
CA VAL A 142 -12.41 9.77 -14.90
C VAL A 142 -12.44 10.89 -15.93
N ASP A 143 -11.96 10.66 -17.16
CA ASP A 143 -11.84 11.71 -18.17
C ASP A 143 -13.18 12.38 -18.53
N PRO A 144 -14.24 11.65 -18.94
CA PRO A 144 -15.54 12.28 -19.22
C PRO A 144 -16.17 12.91 -17.97
N TRP A 145 -16.00 12.30 -16.80
CA TRP A 145 -16.51 12.85 -15.55
C TRP A 145 -15.85 14.16 -15.15
N LEU A 146 -14.55 14.34 -15.43
CA LEU A 146 -13.85 15.61 -15.19
C LEU A 146 -14.40 16.74 -16.07
N LEU A 147 -14.76 16.45 -17.32
CA LEU A 147 -15.40 17.44 -18.21
C LEU A 147 -16.73 17.91 -17.60
N ASP A 148 -17.61 16.96 -17.26
CA ASP A 148 -18.90 17.26 -16.62
C ASP A 148 -18.74 18.00 -15.30
N LEU A 149 -17.72 17.65 -14.50
CA LEU A 149 -17.44 18.27 -13.21
C LEU A 149 -17.08 19.74 -13.40
N TRP A 150 -16.16 20.03 -14.32
CA TRP A 150 -15.72 21.41 -14.53
C TRP A 150 -16.80 22.26 -15.17
N ASP A 151 -17.63 21.72 -16.05
CA ASP A 151 -18.79 22.43 -16.60
C ASP A 151 -19.76 22.84 -15.48
N LYS A 152 -20.06 21.93 -14.54
CA LYS A 152 -20.88 22.23 -13.37
C LYS A 152 -20.23 23.25 -12.42
N ILE A 153 -18.96 23.06 -12.09
CA ILE A 153 -18.23 23.96 -11.19
C ILE A 153 -18.13 25.36 -11.80
N LEU A 154 -17.83 25.49 -13.09
CA LEU A 154 -17.72 26.81 -13.75
C LEU A 154 -19.07 27.51 -13.90
N ALA A 155 -20.18 26.75 -14.00
CA ALA A 155 -21.52 27.33 -13.99
C ALA A 155 -21.87 27.95 -12.62
N LEU A 156 -21.45 27.31 -11.52
CA LEU A 156 -21.70 27.80 -10.15
C LEU A 156 -20.66 28.86 -9.72
N TYR A 157 -19.42 28.70 -10.17
CA TYR A 157 -18.26 29.52 -9.86
C TYR A 157 -17.63 29.97 -11.19
N PRO A 158 -18.16 31.02 -11.85
CA PRO A 158 -17.64 31.52 -13.13
C PRO A 158 -16.30 32.23 -12.96
N LEU A 159 -15.45 32.16 -13.99
CA LEU A 159 -14.11 32.76 -13.99
C LEU A 159 -14.13 34.23 -13.58
N PRO A 160 -13.11 34.71 -12.85
CA PRO A 160 -12.99 36.15 -12.57
C PRO A 160 -12.93 36.96 -13.88
N PRO A 161 -13.50 38.18 -13.90
CA PRO A 161 -13.50 39.02 -15.10
C PRO A 161 -12.08 39.24 -15.65
N GLY A 162 -11.90 39.00 -16.95
CA GLY A 162 -10.63 39.20 -17.65
C GLY A 162 -9.61 38.07 -17.52
N LEU A 163 -9.96 36.96 -16.85
CA LEU A 163 -9.12 35.76 -16.80
C LEU A 163 -9.66 34.67 -17.71
N GLU A 164 -8.76 34.02 -18.43
CA GLU A 164 -9.02 32.80 -19.21
C GLU A 164 -8.49 31.56 -18.49
N ILE A 165 -8.97 30.38 -18.86
CA ILE A 165 -8.42 29.12 -18.37
C ILE A 165 -6.98 28.99 -18.85
N ILE A 166 -6.05 28.71 -17.94
CA ILE A 166 -4.64 28.52 -18.26
C ILE A 166 -4.51 27.30 -19.19
N SER A 167 -3.94 27.50 -20.38
CA SER A 167 -3.73 26.46 -21.39
C SER A 167 -3.05 25.21 -20.79
N PRO A 168 -3.43 23.98 -21.17
CA PRO A 168 -2.73 22.74 -20.78
C PRO A 168 -1.21 22.79 -21.03
N ASP A 169 -0.77 23.45 -22.10
CA ASP A 169 0.66 23.57 -22.46
C ASP A 169 1.42 24.54 -21.57
N ALA A 170 0.72 25.43 -20.86
CA ALA A 170 1.35 26.37 -19.95
C ALA A 170 1.79 25.64 -18.67
N ARG A 171 3.03 25.92 -18.25
CA ARG A 171 3.64 25.38 -17.04
C ARG A 171 3.02 26.02 -15.80
N LEU A 172 2.42 25.21 -14.93
CA LEU A 172 1.99 25.65 -13.60
C LEU A 172 3.20 25.82 -12.68
N PRO A 173 3.16 26.76 -11.70
CA PRO A 173 4.20 26.85 -10.67
C PRO A 173 4.37 25.52 -9.91
N PRO A 174 5.60 25.18 -9.48
CA PRO A 174 5.86 23.97 -8.70
C PRO A 174 5.21 24.09 -7.32
N LYS A 175 4.94 22.96 -6.65
CA LYS A 175 4.38 22.98 -5.29
C LYS A 175 5.39 23.51 -4.26
N TYR A 176 6.67 23.27 -4.50
CA TYR A 176 7.78 23.69 -3.63
C TYR A 176 8.89 24.34 -4.44
N THR A 177 9.68 25.18 -3.77
CA THR A 177 10.93 25.75 -4.31
C THR A 177 12.12 25.27 -3.50
N LEU A 178 13.25 25.02 -4.16
CA LEU A 178 14.50 24.59 -3.51
C LEU A 178 15.40 25.81 -3.32
N HIS A 179 15.67 26.15 -2.07
CA HIS A 179 16.65 27.17 -1.71
C HIS A 179 17.97 26.50 -1.34
N TYR A 180 18.93 26.53 -2.25
CA TYR A 180 20.24 25.95 -2.03
C TYR A 180 21.04 26.75 -0.99
N LEU A 181 21.70 26.02 -0.08
CA LEU A 181 22.59 26.60 0.92
C LEU A 181 23.99 26.81 0.34
N ALA A 182 24.74 27.77 0.90
CA ALA A 182 26.13 27.99 0.52
C ALA A 182 27.03 26.85 1.05
N GLU A 183 28.08 26.53 0.29
CA GLU A 183 28.98 25.37 0.50
C GLU A 183 29.67 25.34 1.89
N ASP A 184 29.82 26.49 2.55
CA ASP A 184 30.48 26.61 3.87
C ASP A 184 29.61 26.21 5.07
N SER A 185 28.36 25.77 4.84
CA SER A 185 27.44 25.36 5.91
C SER A 185 27.60 23.86 6.16
N SER A 186 28.63 23.46 6.90
CA SER A 186 28.86 22.06 7.26
C SER A 186 27.79 21.55 8.23
N CYS A 187 26.64 21.11 7.71
CA CYS A 187 25.70 20.28 8.44
C CYS A 187 26.01 18.82 8.12
N SER A 188 26.51 18.06 9.09
CA SER A 188 26.70 16.62 8.93
C SER A 188 25.33 15.93 8.88
N ASP A 189 25.06 15.16 7.81
CA ASP A 189 23.88 14.28 7.68
C ASP A 189 23.74 13.29 8.87
N GLY A 190 24.80 13.07 9.63
CA GLY A 190 24.86 12.12 10.75
C GLY A 190 24.15 12.52 12.04
N ASP A 191 23.76 13.79 12.23
CA ASP A 191 23.20 14.29 13.50
C ASP A 191 21.67 14.42 13.53
N LEU A 192 20.98 14.09 12.42
CA LEU A 192 19.53 14.28 12.28
C LEU A 192 18.67 13.14 12.87
N LEU A 193 19.27 12.19 13.61
CA LEU A 193 18.59 10.98 14.12
C LEU A 193 18.54 10.83 15.64
N GLN A 194 18.80 11.88 16.44
CA GLN A 194 18.60 11.81 17.89
C GLN A 194 17.47 12.72 18.38
N PRO A 195 16.29 12.17 18.72
CA PRO A 195 15.34 12.86 19.56
C PRO A 195 15.84 12.85 21.02
N THR A 196 16.12 14.03 21.56
CA THR A 196 16.34 14.32 22.99
C THR A 196 15.03 14.34 23.82
N ALA A 197 13.93 13.88 23.23
CA ALA A 197 12.61 13.76 23.88
C ALA A 197 12.37 12.33 24.42
N PRO A 198 11.45 12.12 25.38
CA PRO A 198 11.09 10.78 25.83
C PRO A 198 10.70 9.91 24.63
N ARG A 199 11.30 8.72 24.48
CA ARG A 199 11.09 7.83 23.33
C ARG A 199 9.61 7.48 23.16
N ALA A 200 8.90 8.24 22.33
CA ALA A 200 7.57 7.88 21.86
C ALA A 200 7.65 6.54 21.11
N VAL A 201 6.58 5.75 21.17
CA VAL A 201 6.50 4.49 20.42
C VAL A 201 6.74 4.79 18.93
N PRO A 202 7.65 4.06 18.26
CA PRO A 202 7.97 4.28 16.86
C PRO A 202 6.74 4.32 15.97
N SER A 203 6.75 5.22 15.00
CA SER A 203 5.64 5.48 14.10
C SER A 203 6.15 5.79 12.69
N GLU A 204 5.23 6.01 11.75
CA GLU A 204 5.60 6.44 10.39
C GLU A 204 6.36 7.78 10.40
N LEU A 205 6.05 8.68 11.33
CA LEU A 205 6.74 9.97 11.52
C LEU A 205 8.14 9.83 12.12
N HIS A 206 8.33 8.83 12.97
CA HIS A 206 9.58 8.61 13.69
C HIS A 206 9.86 7.11 13.72
N PRO A 207 10.35 6.54 12.60
CA PRO A 207 10.64 5.12 12.52
C PRO A 207 11.84 4.77 13.42
N PHE A 208 11.84 3.56 13.96
CA PHE A 208 12.96 3.07 14.75
C PHE A 208 14.01 2.45 13.85
N ALA A 209 15.25 2.91 13.97
CA ALA A 209 16.41 2.34 13.29
C ALA A 209 16.83 1.00 13.94
N ALA A 210 16.12 -0.07 13.59
CA ALA A 210 16.34 -1.40 14.15
C ALA A 210 17.62 -2.03 13.59
N ARG A 211 18.46 -2.61 14.45
CA ARG A 211 19.65 -3.31 14.00
C ARG A 211 19.26 -4.65 13.39
N MET A 212 19.70 -4.92 12.16
CA MET A 212 19.53 -6.23 11.55
C MET A 212 20.47 -7.23 12.24
N VAL A 213 19.90 -8.29 12.82
CA VAL A 213 20.64 -9.33 13.55
C VAL A 213 21.04 -10.46 12.61
N SER A 214 20.10 -10.90 11.78
CA SER A 214 20.34 -11.98 10.81
C SER A 214 19.54 -11.76 9.53
N ASN A 215 20.08 -12.23 8.42
CA ASN A 215 19.44 -12.25 7.11
C ASN A 215 19.73 -13.61 6.45
N GLN A 216 18.89 -14.60 6.68
CA GLN A 216 19.13 -15.98 6.25
C GLN A 216 18.16 -16.41 5.15
N ARG A 217 18.69 -16.96 4.07
CA ARG A 217 17.88 -17.65 3.07
C ARG A 217 17.38 -18.98 3.64
N VAL A 218 16.05 -19.19 3.58
CA VAL A 218 15.37 -20.40 4.09
C VAL A 218 14.92 -21.35 2.98
N THR A 219 15.16 -21.00 1.72
CA THR A 219 15.02 -21.91 0.58
C THR A 219 16.37 -22.49 0.19
N ALA A 220 16.38 -23.70 -0.38
CA ALA A 220 17.58 -24.23 -1.00
C ALA A 220 18.13 -23.27 -2.08
N GLU A 221 19.45 -23.21 -2.25
CA GLU A 221 20.09 -22.35 -3.26
C GLU A 221 19.60 -22.68 -4.68
N SER A 222 19.35 -23.97 -4.95
CA SER A 222 18.79 -24.46 -6.21
C SER A 222 17.30 -24.15 -6.41
N HIS A 223 16.62 -23.60 -5.41
CA HIS A 223 15.23 -23.17 -5.54
C HIS A 223 15.15 -21.83 -6.28
N PHE A 224 14.20 -21.71 -7.21
CA PHE A 224 14.05 -20.53 -8.07
C PHE A 224 13.71 -19.24 -7.29
N GLN A 225 13.06 -19.37 -6.12
CA GLN A 225 12.67 -18.24 -5.29
C GLN A 225 13.58 -18.15 -4.06
N ASP A 226 14.24 -17.02 -3.88
CA ASP A 226 14.94 -16.66 -2.65
C ASP A 226 13.88 -16.20 -1.63
N VAL A 227 13.77 -16.92 -0.52
CA VAL A 227 12.94 -16.52 0.62
C VAL A 227 13.84 -16.41 1.83
N ARG A 228 13.70 -15.32 2.58
CA ARG A 228 14.57 -14.99 3.70
C ARG A 228 13.80 -14.85 5.00
N LEU A 229 14.38 -15.39 6.06
CA LEU A 229 14.02 -15.08 7.44
C LEU A 229 15.00 -14.01 7.93
N ILE A 230 14.47 -12.82 8.20
CA ILE A 230 15.26 -11.67 8.64
C ILE A 230 14.86 -11.34 10.08
N GLU A 231 15.85 -11.10 10.95
CA GLU A 231 15.65 -10.73 12.34
C GLU A 231 16.15 -9.31 12.62
N PHE A 232 15.37 -8.55 13.38
CA PHE A 232 15.68 -7.20 13.82
C PHE A 232 15.68 -7.10 15.35
N ASP A 233 16.67 -6.39 15.89
CA ASP A 233 16.78 -6.00 17.29
C ASP A 233 16.03 -4.69 17.52
N VAL A 234 14.98 -4.75 18.35
CA VAL A 234 14.14 -3.59 18.70
C VAL A 234 14.31 -3.18 20.17
N THR A 235 15.43 -3.56 20.80
CA THR A 235 15.72 -3.25 22.21
C THR A 235 15.70 -1.74 22.46
N GLY A 236 14.98 -1.32 23.51
CA GLY A 236 14.86 0.08 23.90
C GLY A 236 13.94 0.93 23.02
N SER A 237 13.27 0.34 22.02
CA SER A 237 12.32 1.05 21.15
C SER A 237 10.95 1.30 21.80
N GLY A 238 10.57 0.49 22.81
CA GLY A 238 9.21 0.48 23.34
C GLY A 238 8.17 -0.15 22.40
N ILE A 239 8.60 -0.75 21.28
CA ILE A 239 7.71 -1.46 20.36
C ILE A 239 7.10 -2.68 21.07
N THR A 240 5.78 -2.79 20.99
CA THR A 240 5.02 -3.97 21.41
C THR A 240 4.16 -4.45 20.25
N PHE A 241 3.99 -5.77 20.13
CA PHE A 241 3.20 -6.39 19.08
C PHE A 241 2.65 -7.74 19.56
N SER A 242 1.59 -8.19 18.89
CA SER A 242 0.97 -9.51 19.10
C SER A 242 0.95 -10.28 17.79
N ALA A 243 0.73 -11.60 17.85
CA ALA A 243 0.51 -12.38 16.65
C ALA A 243 -0.61 -11.80 15.77
N GLY A 244 -0.33 -11.66 14.46
CA GLY A 244 -1.21 -10.98 13.50
C GLY A 244 -0.81 -9.53 13.21
N ASP A 245 -0.03 -8.88 14.08
CA ASP A 245 0.48 -7.54 13.81
C ASP A 245 1.50 -7.50 12.65
N VAL A 246 1.67 -6.31 12.09
CA VAL A 246 2.44 -6.08 10.86
C VAL A 246 3.56 -5.10 11.15
N VAL A 247 4.78 -5.41 10.69
CA VAL A 247 5.90 -4.47 10.71
C VAL A 247 5.95 -3.71 9.38
N MET A 248 6.04 -2.39 9.48
CA MET A 248 6.26 -1.49 8.36
C MET A 248 7.75 -1.20 8.26
N ILE A 249 8.32 -1.39 7.08
CA ILE A 249 9.74 -1.14 6.81
C ILE A 249 9.84 -0.04 5.74
N GLN A 250 10.61 1.01 6.02
CA GLN A 250 10.92 2.06 5.05
C GLN A 250 12.12 1.62 4.20
N PRO A 251 11.93 1.36 2.88
CA PRO A 251 13.04 1.02 2.01
C PRO A 251 13.77 2.28 1.49
N GLN A 252 14.88 2.07 0.80
CA GLN A 252 15.64 3.11 0.12
C GLN A 252 16.10 2.63 -1.27
N ASN A 253 16.38 3.58 -2.16
CA ASN A 253 16.95 3.30 -3.47
C ASN A 253 18.41 2.82 -3.36
N SER A 254 18.87 2.11 -4.38
CA SER A 254 20.27 1.67 -4.46
C SER A 254 21.20 2.87 -4.73
N PRO A 255 22.43 2.88 -4.21
CA PRO A 255 23.41 3.91 -4.52
C PRO A 255 23.64 4.08 -6.03
N GLU A 256 23.58 2.98 -6.79
CA GLU A 256 23.76 2.97 -8.23
C GLU A 256 22.60 3.70 -8.94
N ASP A 257 21.35 3.40 -8.58
CA ASP A 257 20.16 4.05 -9.16
C ASP A 257 20.12 5.55 -8.79
N VAL A 258 20.51 5.91 -7.55
CA VAL A 258 20.61 7.31 -7.10
C VAL A 258 21.64 8.08 -7.92
N GLN A 259 22.81 7.48 -8.16
CA GLN A 259 23.86 8.08 -8.98
C GLN A 259 23.38 8.28 -10.42
N GLN A 260 22.76 7.25 -11.02
CA GLN A 260 22.23 7.31 -12.38
C GLN A 260 21.16 8.41 -12.51
N PHE A 261 20.27 8.52 -11.52
CA PHE A 261 19.24 9.56 -11.48
C PHE A 261 19.87 10.96 -11.46
N CYS A 262 20.84 11.21 -10.57
CA CYS A 262 21.49 12.52 -10.49
C CYS A 262 22.24 12.87 -11.78
N GLN A 263 22.87 11.89 -12.43
CA GLN A 263 23.56 12.07 -13.72
C GLN A 263 22.59 12.47 -14.84
N LEU A 264 21.45 11.78 -14.96
CA LEU A 264 20.43 12.06 -15.98
C LEU A 264 19.89 13.48 -15.88
N LEU A 265 19.60 13.94 -14.66
CA LEU A 265 19.05 15.28 -14.41
C LEU A 265 20.13 16.36 -14.19
N ARG A 266 21.42 15.99 -14.29
CA ARG A 266 22.57 16.89 -14.05
C ARG A 266 22.52 17.58 -12.68
N LEU A 267 22.12 16.83 -11.66
CA LEU A 267 22.04 17.28 -10.28
C LEU A 267 23.34 16.96 -9.54
N ASP A 268 23.77 17.90 -8.70
CA ASP A 268 24.81 17.64 -7.71
C ASP A 268 24.18 16.90 -6.50
N PRO A 269 24.56 15.63 -6.25
CA PRO A 269 23.97 14.84 -5.17
C PRO A 269 24.25 15.43 -3.78
N ASP A 270 25.36 16.12 -3.58
CA ASP A 270 25.80 16.57 -2.25
C ASP A 270 25.37 18.01 -1.94
N ARG A 271 24.66 18.64 -2.89
CA ARG A 271 24.12 19.99 -2.73
C ARG A 271 22.99 20.03 -1.70
N HIS A 272 23.14 20.91 -0.72
CA HIS A 272 22.17 21.10 0.35
C HIS A 272 21.10 22.12 -0.05
N PHE A 273 19.86 21.86 0.33
CA PHE A 273 18.74 22.77 0.12
C PHE A 273 17.75 22.78 1.29
N VAL A 274 16.93 23.84 1.32
CA VAL A 274 15.73 23.95 2.15
C VAL A 274 14.52 24.13 1.23
N LEU A 275 13.45 23.39 1.50
CA LEU A 275 12.18 23.54 0.79
C LEU A 275 11.38 24.71 1.32
N LYS A 276 10.80 25.50 0.41
CA LYS A 276 9.75 26.45 0.74
C LYS A 276 8.49 26.16 -0.09
N PRO A 277 7.30 26.12 0.53
CA PRO A 277 6.06 26.00 -0.23
C PRO A 277 5.85 27.22 -1.13
N SER A 278 5.41 27.00 -2.36
CA SER A 278 5.12 28.09 -3.31
C SER A 278 3.85 28.86 -2.94
N GLU A 279 2.91 28.19 -2.29
CA GLU A 279 1.63 28.78 -1.86
C GLU A 279 1.51 28.78 -0.32
N PRO A 280 1.02 29.88 0.29
CA PRO A 280 0.75 29.93 1.72
C PRO A 280 -0.21 28.83 2.18
N GLY A 281 0.09 28.20 3.30
CA GLY A 281 -0.74 27.12 3.88
C GLY A 281 -0.47 25.73 3.29
N THR A 282 0.40 25.60 2.29
CA THR A 282 0.87 24.29 1.82
C THR A 282 1.86 23.70 2.82
N ALA A 283 1.55 22.52 3.38
CA ALA A 283 2.46 21.81 4.28
C ALA A 283 3.71 21.31 3.53
N LEU A 284 4.85 21.29 4.23
CA LEU A 284 6.06 20.64 3.71
C LEU A 284 5.84 19.14 3.56
N PRO A 285 6.55 18.47 2.63
CA PRO A 285 6.49 17.03 2.50
C PRO A 285 6.86 16.38 3.85
N PRO A 286 6.04 15.44 4.36
CA PRO A 286 6.31 14.81 5.64
C PRO A 286 7.62 14.01 5.57
N PHE A 287 8.33 13.87 6.68
CA PHE A 287 9.53 13.02 6.81
C PHE A 287 10.76 13.44 6.00
N LEU A 288 10.73 14.57 5.29
CA LEU A 288 11.90 15.07 4.58
C LEU A 288 12.66 16.08 5.46
N PRO A 289 13.86 15.74 5.98
CA PRO A 289 14.61 16.64 6.85
C PRO A 289 14.94 17.96 6.17
N GLN A 290 15.05 19.02 6.97
CA GLN A 290 15.40 20.36 6.51
C GLN A 290 16.55 20.89 7.38
N PRO A 291 17.71 21.23 6.81
CA PRO A 291 18.10 21.05 5.40
C PRO A 291 18.28 19.57 5.01
N CYS A 292 18.29 19.27 3.72
CA CYS A 292 18.70 17.96 3.19
C CYS A 292 19.48 18.07 1.89
N THR A 293 20.15 16.99 1.50
CA THR A 293 20.88 16.86 0.24
C THR A 293 20.00 16.29 -0.86
N ILE A 294 20.35 16.53 -2.13
CA ILE A 294 19.71 15.87 -3.28
C ILE A 294 19.84 14.35 -3.15
N ARG A 295 21.00 13.85 -2.71
CA ARG A 295 21.23 12.43 -2.43
C ARG A 295 20.23 11.89 -1.42
N HIS A 296 20.00 12.58 -0.29
CA HIS A 296 19.03 12.15 0.71
C HIS A 296 17.61 12.10 0.15
N LEU A 297 17.20 13.16 -0.57
CA LEU A 297 15.90 13.23 -1.24
C LEU A 297 15.67 12.02 -2.16
N VAL A 298 16.62 11.73 -3.04
CA VAL A 298 16.50 10.63 -4.00
C VAL A 298 16.63 9.27 -3.32
N THR A 299 17.50 9.12 -2.30
CA THR A 299 17.73 7.83 -1.64
C THR A 299 16.54 7.39 -0.80
N HIS A 300 15.96 8.30 -0.02
CA HIS A 300 14.99 7.95 1.02
C HIS A 300 13.56 8.41 0.72
N TYR A 301 13.38 9.37 -0.19
CA TYR A 301 12.08 10.00 -0.40
C TYR A 301 11.47 9.70 -1.77
N LEU A 302 12.19 9.79 -2.89
CA LEU A 302 11.61 9.64 -4.23
C LEU A 302 11.55 8.19 -4.72
N ASP A 303 10.38 7.68 -5.11
CA ASP A 303 10.23 6.33 -5.66
C ASP A 303 10.57 6.30 -7.16
N ILE A 304 11.86 6.34 -7.47
CA ILE A 304 12.38 6.25 -8.85
C ILE A 304 12.24 4.83 -9.44
N SER A 305 11.79 3.86 -8.64
CA SER A 305 11.58 2.47 -9.03
C SER A 305 10.12 2.15 -9.40
N CYS A 306 9.19 3.06 -9.10
CA CYS A 306 7.77 2.86 -9.38
C CYS A 306 7.51 2.84 -10.88
N VAL A 307 6.37 2.28 -11.29
CA VAL A 307 5.89 2.42 -12.67
C VAL A 307 5.24 3.82 -12.77
N PRO A 308 5.74 4.71 -13.64
CA PRO A 308 5.20 6.06 -13.75
C PRO A 308 3.75 6.03 -14.24
N ARG A 309 2.95 6.94 -13.70
CA ARG A 309 1.52 7.08 -14.02
C ARG A 309 1.33 8.01 -15.20
N ARG A 310 0.12 8.06 -15.75
CA ARG A 310 -0.23 8.97 -16.86
C ARG A 310 0.11 10.43 -16.57
N SER A 311 -0.15 10.90 -15.35
CA SER A 311 0.20 12.25 -14.86
C SER A 311 1.68 12.60 -14.95
N PHE A 312 2.57 11.61 -14.80
CA PHE A 312 4.01 11.80 -14.96
C PHE A 312 4.34 12.22 -16.40
N PHE A 313 3.77 11.53 -17.39
CA PHE A 313 3.96 11.84 -18.82
C PHE A 313 3.31 13.16 -19.21
N GLU A 314 2.12 13.45 -18.68
CA GLU A 314 1.45 14.74 -18.81
C GLU A 314 2.39 15.88 -18.38
N LEU A 315 2.96 15.78 -17.16
CA LEU A 315 3.83 16.82 -16.62
C LEU A 315 5.19 16.88 -17.36
N LEU A 316 5.78 15.73 -17.70
CA LEU A 316 7.02 15.66 -18.50
C LEU A 316 6.89 16.40 -19.83
N SER A 317 5.75 16.26 -20.52
CA SER A 317 5.53 16.91 -21.82
C SER A 317 5.72 18.44 -21.77
N SER A 318 5.40 19.06 -20.63
CA SER A 318 5.56 20.53 -20.41
C SER A 318 7.01 20.98 -20.21
N PHE A 319 7.94 20.05 -20.02
CA PHE A 319 9.37 20.32 -19.92
C PHE A 319 10.12 20.02 -21.22
N SER A 320 9.52 19.29 -22.16
CA SER A 320 10.22 18.79 -23.34
C SER A 320 10.65 19.93 -24.27
N PRO A 321 11.97 20.13 -24.48
CA PRO A 321 12.47 21.05 -25.49
C PRO A 321 12.48 20.41 -26.89
N ASP A 322 12.39 19.07 -26.97
CA ASP A 322 12.37 18.30 -28.20
C ASP A 322 10.92 18.00 -28.63
N GLU A 323 10.62 18.20 -29.92
CA GLU A 323 9.27 18.07 -30.44
C GLU A 323 8.79 16.61 -30.48
N LEU A 324 9.67 15.68 -30.84
CA LEU A 324 9.32 14.25 -30.94
C LEU A 324 9.09 13.64 -29.56
N GLU A 325 9.95 13.96 -28.59
CA GLU A 325 9.75 13.56 -27.19
C GLU A 325 8.44 14.16 -26.66
N ARG A 326 8.16 15.46 -26.94
CA ARG A 326 6.93 16.12 -26.49
C ARG A 326 5.69 15.43 -27.03
N GLU A 327 5.63 15.18 -28.35
CA GLU A 327 4.50 14.50 -28.99
C GLU A 327 4.27 13.11 -28.40
N LYS A 328 5.34 12.33 -28.17
CA LYS A 328 5.20 10.99 -27.58
C LYS A 328 4.74 11.04 -26.12
N LEU A 329 5.22 11.99 -25.33
CA LEU A 329 4.78 12.21 -23.96
C LEU A 329 3.30 12.66 -23.91
N GLN A 330 2.89 13.51 -24.84
CA GLN A 330 1.48 13.92 -25.00
C GLN A 330 0.59 12.75 -25.40
N GLU A 331 1.04 11.88 -26.32
CA GLU A 331 0.33 10.65 -26.67
C GLU A 331 0.10 9.77 -25.44
N PHE A 332 1.16 9.49 -24.65
CA PHE A 332 1.05 8.72 -23.40
C PHE A 332 0.13 9.36 -22.35
N SER A 333 -0.07 10.68 -22.41
CA SER A 333 -0.96 11.41 -21.52
C SER A 333 -2.41 11.49 -22.02
N SER A 334 -2.70 11.00 -23.23
CA SER A 334 -4.04 11.06 -23.84
C SER A 334 -4.84 9.79 -23.60
N ALA A 335 -6.18 9.88 -23.73
CA ALA A 335 -7.04 8.70 -23.69
C ALA A 335 -6.77 7.75 -24.87
N GLN A 336 -6.47 8.30 -26.05
CA GLN A 336 -6.18 7.52 -27.26
C GLN A 336 -4.85 6.75 -27.15
N GLY A 337 -3.83 7.33 -26.51
CA GLY A 337 -2.51 6.72 -26.34
C GLY A 337 -2.39 5.77 -25.14
N GLN A 338 -3.50 5.35 -24.54
CA GLN A 338 -3.47 4.52 -23.34
C GLN A 338 -2.92 3.10 -23.58
N GLU A 339 -3.23 2.47 -24.70
CA GLU A 339 -2.62 1.17 -25.04
C GLU A 339 -1.12 1.31 -25.29
N GLU A 340 -0.70 2.42 -25.90
CA GLU A 340 0.71 2.76 -26.09
C GLU A 340 1.43 2.95 -24.75
N LEU A 341 0.85 3.72 -23.83
CA LEU A 341 1.35 3.86 -22.46
C LEU A 341 1.39 2.50 -21.74
N TYR A 342 0.36 1.66 -21.88
CA TYR A 342 0.31 0.36 -21.24
C TYR A 342 1.37 -0.59 -21.78
N SER A 343 1.56 -0.61 -23.11
CA SER A 343 2.58 -1.40 -23.80
C SER A 343 4.00 -0.93 -23.45
N TYR A 344 4.19 0.39 -23.38
CA TYR A 344 5.42 1.01 -22.92
C TYR A 344 5.62 0.74 -21.43
N CYS A 345 4.87 1.31 -20.50
CA CYS A 345 5.15 1.26 -19.07
C CYS A 345 4.59 0.04 -18.34
N ASN A 346 3.27 -0.17 -18.39
CA ASN A 346 2.58 -1.04 -17.44
C ASN A 346 2.90 -2.52 -17.66
N ARG A 347 2.85 -2.98 -18.91
CA ARG A 347 3.07 -4.38 -19.33
C ARG A 347 4.49 -4.87 -19.02
N PRO A 348 5.57 -4.14 -19.35
CA PRO A 348 6.92 -4.54 -18.97
C PRO A 348 7.36 -4.02 -17.58
N ARG A 349 6.49 -3.26 -16.89
CA ARG A 349 6.78 -2.64 -15.59
C ARG A 349 8.02 -1.73 -15.65
N ARG A 350 8.09 -0.88 -16.68
CA ARG A 350 9.16 0.11 -16.82
C ARG A 350 9.13 1.06 -15.63
N THR A 351 10.29 1.31 -15.05
CA THR A 351 10.46 2.17 -13.87
C THR A 351 10.54 3.65 -14.26
N THR A 352 10.29 4.55 -13.30
CA THR A 352 10.45 5.99 -13.49
C THR A 352 11.87 6.34 -13.94
N LEU A 353 12.90 5.73 -13.36
CA LEU A 353 14.29 5.96 -13.75
C LEU A 353 14.56 5.56 -15.22
N GLU A 354 14.00 4.42 -15.67
CA GLU A 354 14.12 4.00 -17.08
C GLU A 354 13.32 4.91 -18.01
N ALA A 355 12.15 5.40 -17.61
CA ALA A 355 11.40 6.36 -18.41
C ALA A 355 12.18 7.68 -18.56
N LEU A 356 12.78 8.19 -17.48
CA LEU A 356 13.65 9.37 -17.55
C LEU A 356 14.86 9.13 -18.48
N TRP A 357 15.41 7.93 -18.49
CA TRP A 357 16.48 7.55 -19.43
C TRP A 357 16.02 7.56 -20.89
N ASP A 358 14.81 7.07 -21.17
CA ASP A 358 14.26 6.96 -22.53
C ASP A 358 13.91 8.34 -23.16
N PHE A 359 13.75 9.39 -22.35
CA PHE A 359 13.46 10.77 -22.76
C PHE A 359 14.57 11.75 -22.37
N PRO A 360 15.79 11.61 -22.91
CA PRO A 360 16.97 12.33 -22.41
C PRO A 360 16.88 13.86 -22.57
N HIS A 361 16.27 14.38 -23.65
CA HIS A 361 16.19 15.83 -23.86
C HIS A 361 15.21 16.48 -22.86
N THR A 362 14.07 15.84 -22.65
CA THR A 362 13.08 16.23 -21.64
C THR A 362 13.68 16.12 -20.25
N THR A 363 14.30 14.99 -19.92
CA THR A 363 14.85 14.71 -18.59
C THR A 363 15.88 15.73 -18.16
N CYS A 364 16.79 16.13 -19.05
CA CYS A 364 17.79 17.15 -18.71
C CYS A 364 17.23 18.57 -18.57
N ALA A 365 15.99 18.80 -19.04
CA ALA A 365 15.28 20.07 -18.96
C ALA A 365 14.35 20.18 -17.74
N ILE A 366 14.19 19.10 -16.96
CA ILE A 366 13.36 19.10 -15.75
C ILE A 366 13.97 20.03 -14.70
N PRO A 367 13.25 21.07 -14.25
CA PRO A 367 13.73 21.90 -13.15
C PRO A 367 13.65 21.13 -11.81
N PRO A 368 14.67 21.21 -10.93
CA PRO A 368 14.72 20.44 -9.68
C PRO A 368 13.52 20.66 -8.73
N GLU A 369 12.90 21.83 -8.79
CA GLU A 369 11.69 22.17 -8.03
C GLU A 369 10.46 21.32 -8.34
N TYR A 370 10.39 20.70 -9.53
CA TYR A 370 9.27 19.83 -9.92
C TYR A 370 9.47 18.37 -9.53
N LEU A 371 10.60 17.99 -8.92
CA LEU A 371 10.88 16.59 -8.57
C LEU A 371 9.79 15.99 -7.66
N LEU A 372 9.28 16.77 -6.71
CA LEU A 372 8.23 16.37 -5.78
C LEU A 372 6.82 16.40 -6.41
N ASP A 373 6.64 17.12 -7.51
CA ASP A 373 5.41 17.12 -8.31
C ASP A 373 5.38 15.90 -9.27
N LEU A 374 6.56 15.47 -9.73
CA LEU A 374 6.73 14.41 -10.73
C LEU A 374 6.80 13.00 -10.12
N ILE A 375 7.61 12.84 -9.08
CA ILE A 375 8.00 11.51 -8.59
C ILE A 375 7.35 11.28 -7.24
N PRO A 376 6.52 10.23 -7.09
CA PRO A 376 5.84 9.96 -5.83
C PRO A 376 6.84 9.57 -4.74
N ARG A 377 6.41 9.71 -3.48
CA ARG A 377 7.23 9.27 -2.36
C ARG A 377 7.38 7.74 -2.28
N ILE A 378 8.52 7.27 -1.79
CA ILE A 378 8.75 5.88 -1.41
C ILE A 378 7.75 5.50 -0.31
N ARG A 379 6.95 4.46 -0.59
CA ARG A 379 6.00 3.93 0.38
C ARG A 379 6.67 2.87 1.27
N PRO A 380 6.40 2.86 2.58
CA PRO A 380 6.84 1.79 3.46
C PRO A 380 6.17 0.47 3.05
N ARG A 381 6.88 -0.64 3.22
CA ARG A 381 6.36 -1.98 2.90
C ARG A 381 5.98 -2.73 4.18
N ALA A 382 4.79 -3.31 4.14
CA ALA A 382 4.21 -4.07 5.24
C ALA A 382 4.63 -5.54 5.15
N PHE A 383 5.03 -6.14 6.27
CA PHE A 383 5.31 -7.57 6.40
C PHE A 383 4.62 -8.12 7.65
N SER A 384 3.91 -9.24 7.50
CA SER A 384 3.38 -9.97 8.67
C SER A 384 4.54 -10.40 9.56
N ILE A 385 4.45 -10.10 10.86
CA ILE A 385 5.48 -10.47 11.82
C ILE A 385 5.48 -11.99 11.98
N ALA A 386 6.67 -12.59 11.89
CA ALA A 386 6.89 -14.02 11.88
C ALA A 386 7.40 -14.61 13.21
N SER A 387 7.51 -13.77 14.26
CA SER A 387 7.93 -14.15 15.61
C SER A 387 6.91 -13.72 16.66
N SER A 388 6.88 -14.40 17.81
CA SER A 388 6.19 -13.91 19.00
C SER A 388 7.14 -13.09 19.88
N LEU A 389 6.65 -11.98 20.44
CA LEU A 389 7.39 -11.21 21.45
C LEU A 389 7.62 -12.02 22.74
N LEU A 390 6.74 -12.99 23.05
CA LEU A 390 6.90 -13.88 24.21
C LEU A 390 8.00 -14.91 24.00
N ALA A 391 8.15 -15.41 22.78
CA ALA A 391 9.19 -16.39 22.43
C ALA A 391 10.54 -15.71 22.15
N HIS A 392 10.52 -14.52 21.55
CA HIS A 392 11.70 -13.77 21.18
C HIS A 392 11.61 -12.32 21.70
N PRO A 393 11.93 -12.07 22.98
CA PRO A 393 11.87 -10.74 23.56
C PRO A 393 12.75 -9.74 22.78
N ASN A 394 12.20 -8.56 22.49
CA ASN A 394 12.88 -7.48 21.75
C ASN A 394 13.40 -7.89 20.35
N ARG A 395 12.77 -8.89 19.72
CA ARG A 395 13.09 -9.33 18.35
C ARG A 395 11.84 -9.33 17.48
N ILE A 396 12.00 -8.78 16.27
CA ILE A 396 11.00 -8.89 15.21
C ILE A 396 11.62 -9.72 14.10
N GLN A 397 10.93 -10.78 13.69
CA GLN A 397 11.31 -11.57 12.53
C GLN A 397 10.30 -11.39 11.40
N ILE A 398 10.77 -11.39 10.15
CA ILE A 398 9.92 -11.39 8.96
C ILE A 398 10.32 -12.53 8.03
N LEU A 399 9.33 -13.10 7.34
CA LEU A 399 9.55 -14.10 6.29
C LEU A 399 9.24 -13.48 4.92
N MET A 400 10.27 -13.16 4.17
CA MET A 400 10.20 -12.33 2.97
C MET A 400 10.62 -13.10 1.73
N ALA A 401 9.75 -13.20 0.72
CA ALA A 401 10.15 -13.64 -0.61
C ALA A 401 10.78 -12.48 -1.38
N VAL A 402 11.97 -12.69 -1.94
CA VAL A 402 12.64 -11.70 -2.80
C VAL A 402 11.88 -11.62 -4.12
N VAL A 403 11.38 -10.42 -4.45
CA VAL A 403 10.64 -10.18 -5.68
C VAL A 403 11.63 -9.98 -6.82
N GLN A 404 11.72 -10.97 -7.70
CA GLN A 404 12.45 -10.90 -8.95
C GLN A 404 11.70 -11.67 -10.04
N TYR A 405 11.43 -11.03 -11.17
CA TYR A 405 10.77 -11.67 -12.31
C TYR A 405 11.24 -11.07 -13.63
N LYS A 406 11.16 -11.87 -14.69
CA LYS A 406 11.47 -11.40 -16.05
C LYS A 406 10.20 -10.87 -16.71
N THR A 407 10.36 -9.81 -17.50
CA THR A 407 9.31 -9.28 -18.36
C THR A 407 9.77 -9.41 -19.81
N ARG A 408 9.06 -8.79 -20.76
CA ARG A 408 9.55 -8.67 -22.14
C ARG A 408 10.87 -7.89 -22.24
N LEU A 409 11.23 -7.11 -21.22
CA LEU A 409 12.53 -6.44 -21.13
C LEU A 409 13.63 -7.39 -20.63
N SER A 410 14.85 -7.20 -21.14
CA SER A 410 16.03 -8.03 -20.81
C SER A 410 16.42 -7.93 -19.32
N LYS A 411 16.37 -6.73 -18.74
CA LYS A 411 16.66 -6.50 -17.31
C LYS A 411 15.52 -7.09 -16.44
N PRO A 412 15.82 -8.00 -15.49
CA PRO A 412 14.80 -8.54 -14.60
C PRO A 412 14.25 -7.43 -13.69
N ARG A 413 12.94 -7.45 -13.47
CA ARG A 413 12.26 -6.56 -12.53
C ARG A 413 12.51 -7.01 -11.12
N ARG A 414 12.75 -6.06 -10.23
CA ARG A 414 13.12 -6.27 -8.83
C ARG A 414 12.22 -5.41 -7.95
N GLY A 415 11.74 -5.96 -6.84
CA GLY A 415 11.02 -5.17 -5.84
C GLY A 415 11.99 -4.33 -5.01
N LEU A 416 11.71 -3.03 -4.82
CA LEU A 416 12.56 -2.10 -4.09
C LEU A 416 12.93 -2.63 -2.69
N CYS A 417 11.93 -2.79 -1.81
CA CYS A 417 12.15 -3.20 -0.43
C CYS A 417 12.77 -4.59 -0.31
N SER A 418 12.28 -5.58 -1.07
CA SER A 418 12.79 -6.95 -0.94
C SER A 418 14.21 -7.12 -1.45
N THR A 419 14.58 -6.39 -2.50
CA THR A 419 15.95 -6.42 -3.06
C THR A 419 16.91 -5.68 -2.15
N TRP A 420 16.50 -4.52 -1.61
CA TRP A 420 17.27 -3.78 -0.62
C TRP A 420 17.52 -4.63 0.62
N LEU A 421 16.48 -5.19 1.25
CA LEU A 421 16.67 -6.05 2.42
C LEU A 421 17.51 -7.29 2.12
N ALA A 422 17.42 -7.86 0.90
CA ALA A 422 18.24 -8.98 0.48
C ALA A 422 19.72 -8.62 0.21
N SER A 423 20.03 -7.36 -0.11
CA SER A 423 21.42 -6.93 -0.31
C SER A 423 22.15 -6.61 1.00
N LEU A 424 21.41 -6.35 2.08
CA LEU A 424 21.98 -6.06 3.39
C LEU A 424 22.63 -7.29 4.03
N ASN A 425 23.86 -7.13 4.53
CA ASN A 425 24.58 -8.17 5.27
C ASN A 425 24.95 -7.71 6.69
N PRO A 426 24.31 -8.23 7.75
CA PRO A 426 24.61 -7.85 9.12
C PRO A 426 26.01 -8.26 9.61
N GLN A 427 26.74 -9.09 8.84
CA GLN A 427 28.13 -9.43 9.15
C GLN A 427 29.12 -8.34 8.72
N HIS A 428 28.70 -7.39 7.87
CA HIS A 428 29.56 -6.35 7.29
C HIS A 428 29.38 -4.97 7.94
N GLY A 429 28.89 -4.90 9.18
CA GLY A 429 28.77 -3.64 9.95
C GLY A 429 27.44 -3.51 10.72
N ASP A 430 27.23 -2.36 11.37
CA ASP A 430 25.98 -2.04 12.06
C ASP A 430 24.89 -1.63 11.05
N VAL A 431 24.22 -2.62 10.48
CA VAL A 431 23.12 -2.40 9.53
C VAL A 431 21.84 -2.02 10.28
N ARG A 432 21.33 -0.82 10.01
CA ARG A 432 20.11 -0.27 10.62
C ARG A 432 19.00 -0.16 9.58
N VAL A 433 17.81 -0.64 9.92
CA VAL A 433 16.61 -0.64 9.06
C VAL A 433 15.50 0.17 9.76
N PRO A 434 14.98 1.25 9.16
CA PRO A 434 13.90 2.03 9.75
C PRO A 434 12.58 1.24 9.70
N LEU A 435 11.98 1.00 10.87
CA LEU A 435 10.75 0.23 11.02
C LEU A 435 9.84 0.71 12.16
N TRP A 436 8.57 0.33 12.09
CA TRP A 436 7.58 0.48 13.17
C TRP A 436 6.48 -0.57 13.04
N VAL A 437 5.63 -0.73 14.05
CA VAL A 437 4.54 -1.72 14.03
C VAL A 437 3.20 -1.02 13.81
N LYS A 438 2.37 -1.62 12.95
CA LYS A 438 0.94 -1.31 12.82
C LYS A 438 0.13 -2.51 13.32
N LYS A 439 -1.02 -2.23 13.94
CA LYS A 439 -1.94 -3.29 14.34
C LYS A 439 -2.49 -4.03 13.12
N GLY A 440 -2.42 -5.35 13.18
CA GLY A 440 -2.91 -6.24 12.13
C GLY A 440 -4.44 -6.29 12.07
N GLY A 441 -4.95 -6.92 11.00
CA GLY A 441 -6.36 -7.26 10.86
C GLY A 441 -6.71 -8.53 11.63
N MET A 442 -5.79 -9.49 11.71
CA MET A 442 -6.00 -10.76 12.40
C MET A 442 -6.06 -10.60 13.92
N LYS A 443 -7.15 -11.09 14.51
CA LYS A 443 -7.35 -11.18 15.96
C LYS A 443 -7.52 -12.61 16.38
N PHE A 444 -6.59 -13.08 17.21
CA PHE A 444 -6.64 -14.41 17.82
C PHE A 444 -7.69 -14.48 18.94
N PRO A 445 -8.20 -15.68 19.30
CA PRO A 445 -9.25 -15.83 20.31
C PRO A 445 -8.81 -15.28 21.67
N VAL A 446 -9.76 -14.66 22.39
CA VAL A 446 -9.52 -14.17 23.77
C VAL A 446 -9.36 -15.33 24.73
N ASP A 447 -10.18 -16.38 24.57
CA ASP A 447 -10.00 -17.63 25.28
C ASP A 447 -8.81 -18.40 24.69
N PRO A 448 -7.72 -18.59 25.44
CA PRO A 448 -6.51 -19.21 24.92
C PRO A 448 -6.70 -20.71 24.61
N ASP A 449 -7.72 -21.37 25.17
CA ASP A 449 -8.01 -22.79 24.95
C ASP A 449 -8.86 -23.05 23.70
N THR A 450 -9.46 -22.00 23.13
CA THR A 450 -10.14 -22.07 21.84
C THR A 450 -9.13 -22.51 20.76
N PRO A 451 -9.40 -23.60 20.01
CA PRO A 451 -8.51 -24.05 18.95
C PRO A 451 -8.45 -23.09 17.77
N VAL A 452 -7.31 -23.09 17.08
CA VAL A 452 -7.10 -22.29 15.88
C VAL A 452 -6.69 -23.17 14.71
N ILE A 453 -7.34 -22.95 13.56
CA ILE A 453 -7.00 -23.53 12.26
C ILE A 453 -6.33 -22.44 11.43
N MET A 454 -5.06 -22.63 11.12
CA MET A 454 -4.22 -21.68 10.41
C MET A 454 -3.88 -22.25 9.04
N ILE A 455 -4.18 -21.51 7.98
CA ILE A 455 -4.01 -21.94 6.58
C ILE A 455 -3.09 -20.94 5.90
N GLY A 456 -1.83 -21.30 5.75
CA GLY A 456 -0.77 -20.37 5.34
C GLY A 456 0.24 -20.99 4.37
N PRO A 457 -0.10 -21.18 3.09
CA PRO A 457 0.87 -21.61 2.10
C PRO A 457 1.93 -20.54 1.82
N GLY A 458 3.18 -20.98 1.58
CA GLY A 458 4.31 -20.10 1.28
C GLY A 458 4.61 -19.12 2.42
N THR A 459 4.88 -17.85 2.08
CA THR A 459 5.10 -16.80 3.07
C THR A 459 3.85 -16.46 3.90
N GLY A 460 2.68 -16.99 3.52
CA GLY A 460 1.45 -16.95 4.32
C GLY A 460 1.58 -17.57 5.71
N VAL A 461 2.62 -18.39 5.95
CA VAL A 461 2.88 -18.97 7.27
C VAL A 461 3.41 -17.97 8.31
N ALA A 462 3.90 -16.80 7.88
CA ALA A 462 4.53 -15.81 8.76
C ALA A 462 3.68 -15.46 10.01
N PRO A 463 2.45 -14.93 9.90
CA PRO A 463 1.65 -14.59 11.09
C PRO A 463 1.31 -15.82 11.94
N PHE A 464 1.20 -17.00 11.33
CA PHE A 464 0.89 -18.25 12.04
C PHE A 464 2.07 -18.78 12.82
N ARG A 465 3.29 -18.56 12.34
CA ARG A 465 4.49 -18.86 13.12
C ARG A 465 4.52 -18.03 14.40
N ALA A 466 4.28 -16.73 14.31
CA ALA A 466 4.16 -15.87 15.48
C ALA A 466 3.07 -16.36 16.44
N ALA A 467 1.88 -16.69 15.93
CA ALA A 467 0.76 -17.18 16.74
C ALA A 467 1.06 -18.51 17.43
N ILE A 468 1.64 -19.48 16.72
CA ILE A 468 2.01 -20.78 17.26
C ILE A 468 3.06 -20.59 18.36
N GLN A 469 4.12 -19.81 18.12
CA GLN A 469 5.14 -19.52 19.13
C GLN A 469 4.53 -18.92 20.40
N GLU A 470 3.65 -17.92 20.25
CA GLU A 470 2.98 -17.27 21.38
C GLU A 470 2.14 -18.27 22.19
N ARG A 471 1.33 -19.08 21.50
CA ARG A 471 0.45 -20.07 22.11
C ARG A 471 1.23 -21.21 22.76
N VAL A 472 2.35 -21.63 22.18
CA VAL A 472 3.22 -22.68 22.74
C VAL A 472 3.91 -22.21 24.01
N VAL A 473 4.42 -20.98 24.05
CA VAL A 473 4.99 -20.39 25.28
C VAL A 473 3.94 -20.36 26.41
N GLN A 474 2.67 -20.17 26.05
CA GLN A 474 1.53 -20.21 26.97
C GLN A 474 1.00 -21.63 27.27
N GLY A 475 1.66 -22.69 26.77
CA GLY A 475 1.28 -24.09 27.01
C GLY A 475 0.06 -24.58 26.22
N ARG A 476 -0.40 -23.85 25.20
CA ARG A 476 -1.63 -24.17 24.45
C ARG A 476 -1.37 -25.14 23.30
N ARG A 477 -2.19 -26.19 23.20
CA ARG A 477 -2.03 -27.31 22.26
C ARG A 477 -3.01 -27.30 21.08
N GLY A 478 -4.06 -26.49 21.13
CA GLY A 478 -5.08 -26.40 20.08
C GLY A 478 -4.62 -25.63 18.85
N ASN A 479 -3.48 -26.01 18.26
CA ASN A 479 -2.90 -25.37 17.07
C ASN A 479 -2.97 -26.36 15.90
N CYS A 480 -3.68 -25.98 14.84
CA CYS A 480 -3.75 -26.74 13.59
C CYS A 480 -3.20 -25.89 12.44
N LEU A 481 -2.18 -26.38 11.73
CA LEU A 481 -1.55 -25.67 10.62
C LEU A 481 -1.67 -26.47 9.32
N PHE A 482 -2.33 -25.88 8.33
CA PHE A 482 -2.29 -26.30 6.94
C PHE A 482 -1.24 -25.46 6.19
N PHE A 483 -0.08 -26.05 5.97
CA PHE A 483 1.03 -25.43 5.26
C PHE A 483 1.16 -25.99 3.84
N GLY A 484 1.59 -25.17 2.89
CA GLY A 484 1.83 -25.62 1.52
C GLY A 484 3.03 -24.92 0.88
N CYS A 485 3.82 -25.69 0.14
CA CYS A 485 4.95 -25.19 -0.65
C CYS A 485 5.13 -26.03 -1.92
N ARG A 486 6.21 -25.82 -2.68
CA ARG A 486 6.47 -26.60 -3.90
C ARG A 486 7.05 -27.96 -3.58
N GLN A 487 8.17 -28.02 -2.90
CA GLN A 487 8.94 -29.24 -2.63
C GLN A 487 9.35 -29.30 -1.16
N LYS A 488 9.18 -30.48 -0.53
CA LYS A 488 9.58 -30.67 0.85
C LYS A 488 11.05 -30.34 1.09
N SER A 489 11.93 -30.71 0.16
CA SER A 489 13.38 -30.56 0.28
C SER A 489 13.92 -29.17 -0.04
N LYS A 490 13.10 -28.24 -0.55
CA LYS A 490 13.59 -26.94 -1.06
C LYS A 490 12.96 -25.72 -0.45
N ASP A 491 11.67 -25.77 -0.10
CA ASP A 491 10.91 -24.60 0.36
C ASP A 491 9.94 -24.94 1.49
N PHE A 492 10.26 -25.94 2.31
CA PHE A 492 9.56 -26.22 3.56
C PHE A 492 10.12 -25.37 4.72
N TYR A 493 9.63 -24.13 4.82
CA TYR A 493 10.10 -23.16 5.82
C TYR A 493 9.90 -23.66 7.24
N CYS A 494 10.87 -23.40 8.11
CA CYS A 494 10.82 -23.70 9.55
C CYS A 494 10.55 -25.19 9.85
N GLN A 495 10.93 -26.11 8.96
CA GLN A 495 10.68 -27.55 9.09
C GLN A 495 11.02 -28.10 10.49
N LEU A 496 12.23 -27.82 10.97
CA LEU A 496 12.71 -28.33 12.27
C LEU A 496 11.83 -27.85 13.45
N GLU A 497 11.41 -26.59 13.41
CA GLU A 497 10.51 -26.00 14.41
C GLU A 497 9.15 -26.71 14.38
N TRP A 498 8.60 -26.97 13.20
CA TRP A 498 7.32 -27.69 13.09
C TRP A 498 7.41 -29.14 13.56
N GLU A 499 8.45 -29.86 13.17
CA GLU A 499 8.66 -31.25 13.57
C GLU A 499 8.77 -31.38 15.09
N GLU A 500 9.53 -30.49 15.74
CA GLU A 500 9.66 -30.44 17.19
C GLU A 500 8.30 -30.20 17.89
N LEU A 501 7.52 -29.24 17.39
CA LEU A 501 6.22 -28.92 17.97
C LEU A 501 5.18 -30.03 17.79
N VAL A 502 5.24 -30.76 16.67
CA VAL A 502 4.42 -31.96 16.45
C VAL A 502 4.80 -33.05 17.45
N THR A 503 6.10 -33.34 17.61
CA THR A 503 6.58 -34.35 18.58
C THR A 503 6.17 -34.02 20.01
N LYS A 504 6.20 -32.74 20.40
CA LYS A 504 5.78 -32.28 21.73
C LYS A 504 4.24 -32.21 21.90
N GLY A 505 3.47 -32.49 20.85
CA GLY A 505 2.00 -32.46 20.86
C GLY A 505 1.41 -31.05 20.98
N PHE A 506 2.13 -30.04 20.50
CA PHE A 506 1.67 -28.65 20.46
C PHE A 506 1.07 -28.25 19.11
N LEU A 507 1.36 -28.99 18.05
CA LEU A 507 0.95 -28.67 16.69
C LEU A 507 0.40 -29.90 15.98
N MET A 508 -0.79 -29.75 15.38
CA MET A 508 -1.27 -30.63 14.31
C MET A 508 -0.87 -30.02 12.97
N LEU A 509 -0.03 -30.71 12.20
CA LEU A 509 0.55 -30.19 10.97
C LEU A 509 0.08 -30.99 9.75
N PHE A 510 -0.44 -30.28 8.76
CA PHE A 510 -0.85 -30.85 7.47
C PHE A 510 -0.11 -30.12 6.34
N THR A 511 0.75 -30.84 5.62
CA THR A 511 1.60 -30.25 4.56
C THR A 511 1.14 -30.63 3.16
N ALA A 512 1.10 -29.65 2.26
CA ALA A 512 0.83 -29.82 0.85
C ALA A 512 2.07 -29.46 0.00
N PHE A 513 2.71 -30.46 -0.61
CA PHE A 513 3.84 -30.27 -1.52
C PHE A 513 3.34 -30.36 -2.96
N SER A 514 3.27 -29.23 -3.65
CA SER A 514 2.61 -29.15 -4.95
C SER A 514 3.42 -29.73 -6.13
N ARG A 515 4.69 -30.10 -5.91
CA ARG A 515 5.66 -30.52 -6.94
C ARG A 515 6.49 -31.75 -6.58
N ASP A 516 6.19 -32.45 -5.47
CA ASP A 516 6.88 -33.69 -5.09
C ASP A 516 6.32 -34.92 -5.83
N GLN A 517 5.21 -34.76 -6.55
CA GLN A 517 4.55 -35.78 -7.35
C GLN A 517 3.91 -35.14 -8.60
N GLU A 518 3.44 -35.97 -9.55
CA GLU A 518 2.82 -35.51 -10.79
C GLU A 518 1.54 -34.70 -10.54
N GLU A 519 0.67 -35.20 -9.66
CA GLU A 519 -0.56 -34.54 -9.26
C GLU A 519 -0.31 -33.39 -8.27
N LYS A 520 -0.86 -32.19 -8.55
CA LYS A 520 -0.63 -31.03 -7.70
C LYS A 520 -1.47 -31.12 -6.42
N VAL A 521 -0.79 -31.25 -5.27
CA VAL A 521 -1.43 -31.22 -3.95
C VAL A 521 -1.32 -29.83 -3.34
N TYR A 522 -2.47 -29.26 -2.94
CA TYR A 522 -2.57 -27.95 -2.30
C TYR A 522 -3.28 -28.04 -0.95
N VAL A 523 -3.27 -26.94 -0.18
CA VAL A 523 -3.86 -26.89 1.16
C VAL A 523 -5.35 -27.21 1.17
N GLN A 524 -6.11 -26.80 0.14
CA GLN A 524 -7.53 -27.13 0.02
C GLN A 524 -7.79 -28.63 -0.19
N HIS A 525 -6.83 -29.39 -0.72
CA HIS A 525 -6.93 -30.85 -0.79
C HIS A 525 -6.72 -31.46 0.59
N ARG A 526 -5.71 -30.99 1.34
CA ARG A 526 -5.46 -31.41 2.73
C ARG A 526 -6.62 -31.11 3.66
N ILE A 527 -7.31 -29.98 3.46
CA ILE A 527 -8.54 -29.64 4.21
C ILE A 527 -9.63 -30.69 3.96
N ARG A 528 -9.88 -31.03 2.68
CA ARG A 528 -10.90 -32.04 2.31
C ARG A 528 -10.53 -33.45 2.82
N GLU A 529 -9.26 -33.83 2.77
CA GLU A 529 -8.77 -35.10 3.32
C GLU A 529 -9.00 -35.20 4.84
N ASN A 530 -8.88 -34.07 5.56
CA ASN A 530 -9.03 -34.00 7.02
C ASN A 530 -10.39 -33.43 7.44
N ARG A 531 -11.41 -33.55 6.58
CA ARG A 531 -12.74 -32.94 6.76
C ARG A 531 -13.39 -33.25 8.12
N LYS A 532 -13.25 -34.47 8.64
CA LYS A 532 -13.80 -34.87 9.95
C LYS A 532 -13.23 -34.03 11.10
N LEU A 533 -11.90 -33.90 11.14
CA LEU A 533 -11.21 -33.08 12.14
C LEU A 533 -11.58 -31.60 12.00
N VAL A 534 -11.60 -31.09 10.77
CA VAL A 534 -11.96 -29.69 10.50
C VAL A 534 -13.39 -29.41 10.98
N TRP A 535 -14.34 -30.30 10.69
CA TRP A 535 -15.71 -30.20 11.17
C TRP A 535 -15.82 -30.28 12.69
N GLU A 536 -15.13 -31.22 13.34
CA GLU A 536 -15.11 -31.35 14.81
C GLU A 536 -14.62 -30.04 15.46
N LEU A 537 -13.51 -29.49 14.97
CA LEU A 537 -12.94 -28.23 15.47
C LEU A 537 -13.93 -27.07 15.31
N LEU A 538 -14.59 -26.96 14.16
CA LEU A 538 -15.55 -25.87 13.87
C LEU A 538 -16.84 -25.97 14.67
N SER A 539 -17.45 -27.16 14.69
CA SER A 539 -18.79 -27.41 15.24
C SER A 539 -18.76 -27.55 16.77
N SER A 540 -17.82 -28.35 17.29
CA SER A 540 -17.85 -28.80 18.68
C SER A 540 -16.91 -28.01 19.58
N ARG A 541 -15.82 -27.48 19.01
CA ARG A 541 -14.78 -26.76 19.77
C ARG A 541 -14.71 -25.27 19.46
N ASN A 542 -15.68 -24.77 18.69
CA ASN A 542 -15.81 -23.35 18.35
C ASN A 542 -14.52 -22.74 17.76
N ALA A 543 -13.75 -23.51 16.99
CA ALA A 543 -12.45 -23.08 16.49
C ALA A 543 -12.54 -21.83 15.62
N HIS A 544 -11.45 -21.06 15.62
CA HIS A 544 -11.25 -19.93 14.71
C HIS A 544 -10.38 -20.36 13.53
N VAL A 545 -10.70 -19.87 12.33
CA VAL A 545 -10.02 -20.15 11.08
C VAL A 545 -9.33 -18.89 10.58
N TYR A 546 -8.05 -19.01 10.24
CA TYR A 546 -7.25 -17.94 9.72
C TYR A 546 -6.61 -18.34 8.39
N LEU A 547 -6.68 -17.44 7.42
CA LEU A 547 -6.11 -17.62 6.10
C LEU A 547 -5.10 -16.51 5.79
N ALA A 548 -3.88 -16.87 5.41
CA ALA A 548 -2.91 -15.88 4.94
C ALA A 548 -2.13 -16.34 3.70
N GLY A 549 -1.73 -15.38 2.86
CA GLY A 549 -0.89 -15.62 1.69
C GLY A 549 -1.39 -14.93 0.43
N ASN A 550 -1.24 -15.60 -0.72
CA ASN A 550 -1.52 -15.02 -2.02
C ASN A 550 -3.03 -14.77 -2.25
N ALA A 551 -3.40 -13.53 -2.60
CA ALA A 551 -4.78 -13.09 -2.77
C ALA A 551 -5.48 -13.54 -4.07
N LYS A 552 -4.81 -14.29 -4.96
CA LYS A 552 -5.38 -14.72 -6.25
C LYS A 552 -6.42 -15.84 -6.05
N GLN A 553 -6.11 -17.05 -6.53
CA GLN A 553 -7.07 -18.16 -6.55
C GLN A 553 -7.16 -18.91 -5.21
N MET A 554 -6.16 -18.74 -4.33
CA MET A 554 -6.04 -19.52 -3.10
C MET A 554 -7.22 -19.29 -2.12
N PRO A 555 -7.69 -18.05 -1.87
CA PRO A 555 -8.76 -17.82 -0.91
C PRO A 555 -10.09 -18.45 -1.32
N ALA A 556 -10.47 -18.31 -2.59
CA ALA A 556 -11.68 -18.93 -3.13
C ALA A 556 -11.62 -20.45 -3.02
N ALA A 557 -10.49 -21.07 -3.37
CA ALA A 557 -10.31 -22.52 -3.28
C ALA A 557 -10.37 -23.06 -1.85
N VAL A 558 -9.88 -22.28 -0.87
CA VAL A 558 -9.97 -22.63 0.56
C VAL A 558 -11.40 -22.46 1.08
N ALA A 559 -12.09 -21.38 0.71
CA ALA A 559 -13.49 -21.17 1.08
C ALA A 559 -14.38 -22.30 0.55
N GLU A 560 -14.21 -22.69 -0.71
CA GLU A 560 -14.92 -23.81 -1.33
C GLU A 560 -14.64 -25.13 -0.59
N ALA A 561 -13.38 -25.39 -0.21
CA ALA A 561 -13.05 -26.59 0.56
C ALA A 561 -13.70 -26.60 1.95
N LEU A 562 -13.74 -25.47 2.64
CA LEU A 562 -14.42 -25.35 3.93
C LEU A 562 -15.93 -25.54 3.79
N GLN A 563 -16.56 -24.93 2.79
CA GLN A 563 -17.98 -25.16 2.50
C GLN A 563 -18.28 -26.63 2.17
N SER A 564 -17.40 -27.31 1.44
CA SER A 564 -17.51 -28.74 1.19
C SER A 564 -17.44 -29.58 2.47
N VAL A 565 -16.60 -29.20 3.44
CA VAL A 565 -16.58 -29.83 4.78
C VAL A 565 -17.91 -29.64 5.50
N LEU A 566 -18.45 -28.42 5.51
CA LEU A 566 -19.74 -28.10 6.15
C LEU A 566 -20.89 -28.93 5.58
N GLN A 567 -20.92 -29.14 4.27
CA GLN A 567 -21.94 -29.96 3.61
C GLN A 567 -21.76 -31.46 3.91
N SER A 568 -20.54 -31.98 3.72
CA SER A 568 -20.30 -33.42 3.78
C SER A 568 -20.29 -34.01 5.19
N GLU A 569 -19.74 -33.30 6.17
CA GLU A 569 -19.64 -33.78 7.57
C GLU A 569 -20.68 -33.13 8.48
N GLY A 570 -21.14 -31.92 8.15
CA GLY A 570 -22.21 -31.24 8.89
C GLY A 570 -23.63 -31.55 8.41
N GLY A 571 -23.79 -32.18 7.25
CA GLY A 571 -25.10 -32.49 6.67
C GLY A 571 -25.88 -31.24 6.22
N LEU A 572 -25.20 -30.10 6.06
CA LEU A 572 -25.81 -28.83 5.66
C LEU A 572 -26.08 -28.82 4.15
N SER A 573 -27.21 -28.24 3.74
CA SER A 573 -27.44 -27.90 2.33
C SER A 573 -26.47 -26.81 1.85
N PRO A 574 -26.31 -26.59 0.53
CA PRO A 574 -25.44 -25.53 0.01
C PRO A 574 -25.75 -24.13 0.57
N SER A 575 -27.03 -23.78 0.70
CA SER A 575 -27.47 -22.49 1.27
C SER A 575 -27.10 -22.37 2.75
N GLU A 576 -27.33 -23.42 3.54
CA GLU A 576 -27.01 -23.42 4.96
C GLU A 576 -25.49 -23.37 5.19
N ALA A 577 -24.69 -24.01 4.34
CA ALA A 577 -23.23 -23.94 4.41
C ALA A 577 -22.71 -22.53 4.10
N GLU A 578 -23.30 -21.85 3.12
CA GLU A 578 -22.97 -20.45 2.80
C GLU A 578 -23.35 -19.49 3.93
N GLU A 579 -24.54 -19.66 4.52
CA GLU A 579 -24.98 -18.90 5.68
C GLU A 579 -24.08 -19.13 6.90
N TYR A 580 -23.70 -20.37 7.16
CA TYR A 580 -22.76 -20.73 8.23
C TYR A 580 -21.40 -20.06 8.01
N PHE A 581 -20.86 -20.12 6.80
CA PHE A 581 -19.59 -19.49 6.45
C PHE A 581 -19.67 -17.96 6.63
N THR A 582 -20.74 -17.33 6.14
CA THR A 582 -20.99 -15.89 6.32
C THR A 582 -21.10 -15.53 7.80
N ALA A 583 -21.69 -16.40 8.62
CA ALA A 583 -21.75 -16.21 10.08
C ALA A 583 -20.36 -16.30 10.73
N LEU A 584 -19.46 -17.16 10.25
CA LEU A 584 -18.06 -17.20 10.70
C LEU A 584 -17.33 -15.89 10.39
N GLU A 585 -17.49 -15.34 9.19
CA GLU A 585 -16.89 -14.06 8.80
C GLU A 585 -17.42 -12.90 9.67
N ARG A 586 -18.75 -12.84 9.83
CA ARG A 586 -19.42 -11.81 10.63
C ARG A 586 -19.02 -11.87 12.10
N SER A 587 -18.82 -13.06 12.64
CA SER A 587 -18.36 -13.27 14.02
C SER A 587 -16.84 -13.19 14.20
N GLN A 588 -16.09 -12.91 13.13
CA GLN A 588 -14.62 -12.89 13.11
C GLN A 588 -14.00 -14.24 13.53
N ARG A 589 -14.75 -15.34 13.40
CA ARG A 589 -14.25 -16.71 13.54
C ARG A 589 -13.61 -17.22 12.26
N PHE A 590 -13.91 -16.63 11.11
CA PHE A 590 -13.10 -16.75 9.90
C PHE A 590 -12.50 -15.39 9.57
N GLN A 591 -11.17 -15.33 9.43
CA GLN A 591 -10.44 -14.11 9.09
C GLN A 591 -9.42 -14.42 7.99
N SER A 592 -9.24 -13.48 7.06
CA SER A 592 -8.26 -13.62 5.99
C SER A 592 -7.42 -12.36 5.84
N GLU A 593 -6.10 -12.52 5.70
CA GLU A 593 -5.19 -11.47 5.27
C GLU A 593 -4.39 -11.95 4.07
N THR A 594 -4.70 -11.40 2.91
CA THR A 594 -4.07 -11.85 1.67
C THR A 594 -3.53 -10.66 0.89
N TRP A 595 -2.45 -10.91 0.15
CA TRP A 595 -1.71 -9.89 -0.57
C TRP A 595 -1.30 -10.38 -1.97
N SER A 596 -1.00 -9.44 -2.86
CA SER A 596 -0.61 -9.68 -4.26
C SER A 596 0.83 -9.29 -4.58
#